data_AF-A0A8D2MY86-F1
#
_entry.id   AF-A0A8D2MY86-F1
#
_cell.length_a   1.000
_cell.length_b   1.000
_cell.length_c   1.000
_cell.angle_alpha   90.00
_cell.angle_beta   90.00
_cell.angle_gamma   90.00
#
_symmetry.space_group_name_H-M   'P 1'
#
loop_
_entity.id
_entity.type
_entity.pdbx_description
1 polymer ?
#
loop_
_entity_poly.entity_id
_entity_poly.type
_entity_poly.pdbx_seq_one_letter_code
_entity_poly.pdbx_strand_id
1 'polypeptide(L)'
;MFVWVGIAAQTSGERTTVPWSLWGAEATAQLMGSVLRQGFGGIFWPHCPGRATVGPGPGCCSPCLIVCGFPLQYGMVFDAGSSHTSLFVYQWDSDKENDTGVVSQTLSCDVQGQGISSYANNPPEAGNSLRECLDKALQVIPAEKQRDVPAYLGATAGMRLLREQEHSAAEQVLAEVAKTMQEYPVAFRGARILTGEEEGAYGWITINYLLDSFTKVGEGCNTHSLAADIFGALDLGGASTQITFMPEGSALIQNEGSELTLYGYRYRIYAHSYLCYGQDEMLKRLAKELIVVSSC
;
A
#
# COMPACT_ATOMS: atom_id res chain seq x y z
N MET A 1 13.23 8.57 -8.67
CA MET A 1 12.72 9.96 -8.70
C MET A 1 11.26 9.92 -8.27
N PHE A 2 10.88 10.89 -7.44
CA PHE A 2 9.82 10.92 -6.44
C PHE A 2 8.39 10.75 -6.99
N VAL A 3 7.62 9.81 -6.43
CA VAL A 3 6.14 9.77 -6.56
C VAL A 3 5.60 10.92 -5.71
N TRP A 4 5.14 11.99 -6.36
CA TRP A 4 4.59 13.14 -5.65
C TRP A 4 3.14 12.86 -5.29
N VAL A 5 2.90 12.34 -4.08
CA VAL A 5 1.55 12.39 -3.51
C VAL A 5 1.34 13.78 -2.89
N GLY A 6 0.67 14.66 -3.62
CA GLY A 6 0.22 15.95 -3.11
C GLY A 6 -1.03 15.78 -2.26
N ILE A 7 -0.99 16.25 -1.01
CA ILE A 7 -2.17 16.32 -0.13
C ILE A 7 -2.97 17.56 -0.52
N ALA A 8 -4.18 17.36 -1.06
CA ALA A 8 -5.14 18.44 -1.24
C ALA A 8 -5.93 18.60 0.08
N ALA A 9 -5.54 19.59 0.88
CA ALA A 9 -6.26 19.96 2.09
C ALA A 9 -7.40 20.94 1.75
N GLN A 10 -8.62 20.59 2.14
CA GLN A 10 -9.75 21.52 2.06
C GLN A 10 -9.75 22.38 3.32
N THR A 11 -8.93 23.43 3.36
CA THR A 11 -8.85 24.32 4.52
C THR A 11 -9.78 25.52 4.36
N SER A 12 -10.72 25.70 5.30
CA SER A 12 -11.09 27.05 5.76
C SER A 12 -9.94 27.58 6.62
N GLY A 13 -8.95 28.18 5.95
CA GLY A 13 -7.92 29.07 6.49
C GLY A 13 -7.21 28.69 7.80
N GLU A 14 -6.07 28.00 7.70
CA GLU A 14 -4.78 28.46 8.27
C GLU A 14 -3.64 27.59 7.69
N ARG A 15 -2.47 28.21 7.45
CA ARG A 15 -1.41 27.66 6.58
C ARG A 15 -0.30 27.00 7.42
N THR A 16 -0.32 25.68 7.56
CA THR A 16 0.79 24.91 8.14
C THR A 16 1.60 24.23 7.04
N THR A 17 2.84 24.65 6.86
CA THR A 17 3.81 24.03 5.95
C THR A 17 4.48 22.82 6.62
N VAL A 18 4.32 21.62 6.04
CA VAL A 18 4.97 20.38 6.50
C VAL A 18 6.10 20.00 5.51
N PRO A 19 7.32 19.69 5.97
CA PRO A 19 8.49 19.47 5.11
C PRO A 19 8.55 18.06 4.46
N TRP A 20 9.25 18.02 3.31
CA TRP A 20 9.23 17.02 2.24
C TRP A 20 10.09 15.76 2.48
N SER A 21 9.45 14.59 2.59
CA SER A 21 9.97 13.26 2.17
C SER A 21 8.86 12.19 2.31
N LEU A 22 8.16 11.86 1.22
CA LEU A 22 7.01 10.94 1.20
C LEU A 22 7.33 9.77 0.24
N TRP A 23 7.63 8.58 0.79
CA TRP A 23 7.88 7.36 0.03
C TRP A 23 7.36 6.15 0.80
N GLY A 24 6.32 5.50 0.26
CA GLY A 24 5.62 4.36 0.88
C GLY A 24 4.14 4.22 0.47
N ALA A 25 3.64 5.05 -0.46
CA ALA A 25 2.22 5.18 -0.78
C ALA A 25 1.54 3.87 -1.23
N GLU A 26 2.29 2.98 -1.88
CA GLU A 26 1.77 1.75 -2.50
C GLU A 26 1.47 0.63 -1.50
N ALA A 27 2.19 0.61 -0.39
CA ALA A 27 2.38 -0.64 0.34
C ALA A 27 1.50 -0.71 1.63
N THR A 28 0.77 0.37 1.94
CA THR A 28 -0.11 0.56 3.10
C THR A 28 -1.56 0.15 2.86
N ALA A 29 -2.14 0.43 1.68
CA ALA A 29 -3.57 0.19 1.46
C ALA A 29 -3.96 -1.30 1.42
N GLN A 30 -2.98 -2.21 1.35
CA GLN A 30 -3.23 -3.64 1.27
C GLN A 30 -2.28 -4.56 2.05
N LEU A 31 -1.78 -4.10 3.19
CA LEU A 31 -2.08 -4.90 4.39
C LEU A 31 -3.56 -4.74 4.81
N MET A 32 -4.18 -3.60 4.46
CA MET A 32 -5.52 -3.20 4.89
C MET A 32 -6.70 -3.82 4.12
N GLY A 33 -6.49 -4.38 2.92
CA GLY A 33 -7.53 -5.16 2.22
C GLY A 33 -7.64 -6.63 2.68
N SER A 34 -6.57 -7.21 3.24
CA SER A 34 -6.50 -8.63 3.61
C SER A 34 -7.00 -8.90 5.04
N VAL A 35 -7.02 -7.91 5.93
CA VAL A 35 -7.74 -7.98 7.21
C VAL A 35 -9.27 -7.92 7.02
N LEU A 36 -9.77 -7.24 5.99
CA LEU A 36 -11.21 -7.10 5.75
C LEU A 36 -11.87 -8.30 5.03
N ARG A 37 -11.12 -9.34 4.60
CA ARG A 37 -11.67 -10.49 3.86
C ARG A 37 -11.18 -11.91 4.24
N GLN A 38 -10.25 -12.11 5.18
CA GLN A 38 -9.91 -13.48 5.60
C GLN A 38 -10.94 -14.02 6.60
N GLY A 39 -12.05 -14.52 6.06
CA GLY A 39 -12.85 -15.56 6.70
C GLY A 39 -12.15 -16.91 6.55
N PHE A 40 -11.54 -17.41 7.62
CA PHE A 40 -11.39 -18.84 7.88
C PHE A 40 -11.48 -19.06 9.40
N GLY A 41 -12.23 -20.10 9.75
CA GLY A 41 -12.81 -20.31 11.07
C GLY A 41 -11.84 -20.58 12.21
N GLY A 42 -12.38 -20.38 13.40
CA GLY A 42 -12.00 -20.97 14.68
C GLY A 42 -10.55 -21.42 14.81
N ILE A 43 -9.66 -20.48 15.12
CA ILE A 43 -8.38 -20.84 15.72
C ILE A 43 -8.61 -20.89 17.23
N PHE A 44 -8.50 -22.11 17.72
CA PHE A 44 -8.53 -22.53 19.11
C PHE A 44 -7.69 -21.60 19.99
N TRP A 45 -8.29 -21.10 21.07
CA TRP A 45 -7.55 -20.48 22.17
C TRP A 45 -6.50 -21.47 22.66
N PRO A 46 -5.20 -21.10 22.80
CA PRO A 46 -4.35 -21.83 23.71
C PRO A 46 -4.92 -21.62 25.11
N HIS A 47 -5.57 -22.67 25.61
CA HIS A 47 -5.87 -22.84 27.03
C HIS A 47 -4.63 -22.44 27.83
N CYS A 48 -4.75 -21.41 28.68
CA CYS A 48 -3.84 -21.26 29.81
C CYS A 48 -4.06 -22.46 30.74
N PRO A 49 -3.09 -23.37 30.94
CA PRO A 49 -3.20 -24.36 31.99
C PRO A 49 -2.79 -23.68 33.29
N GLY A 50 -3.75 -23.35 34.14
CA GLY A 50 -3.43 -22.69 35.41
C GLY A 50 -4.64 -22.38 36.27
N ARG A 51 -5.40 -23.41 36.66
CA ARG A 51 -6.31 -23.30 37.80
C ARG A 51 -5.47 -23.20 39.07
N ALA A 52 -5.14 -21.99 39.50
CA ALA A 52 -4.60 -21.75 40.83
C ALA A 52 -5.71 -21.99 41.86
N THR A 53 -5.65 -23.12 42.58
CA THR A 53 -6.43 -23.32 43.80
C THR A 53 -5.89 -22.38 44.87
N VAL A 54 -6.70 -21.41 45.28
CA VAL A 54 -6.37 -20.48 46.36
C VAL A 54 -6.43 -21.22 47.70
N GLY A 55 -5.27 -21.44 48.32
CA GLY A 55 -5.15 -21.73 49.76
C GLY A 55 -4.77 -20.43 50.51
N PRO A 56 -5.20 -20.24 51.77
CA PRO A 56 -4.96 -19.00 52.48
C PRO A 56 -3.56 -19.02 53.13
N GLY A 57 -2.68 -18.14 52.70
CA GLY A 57 -1.39 -17.87 53.35
C GLY A 57 -0.85 -16.50 52.92
N PRO A 58 -0.33 -15.65 53.83
CA PRO A 58 0.11 -14.31 53.50
C PRO A 58 1.54 -14.37 52.94
N GLY A 59 1.69 -14.30 51.63
CA GLY A 59 2.96 -14.11 50.95
C GLY A 59 2.77 -13.17 49.79
N CYS A 60 3.45 -12.03 49.80
CA CYS A 60 3.42 -11.02 48.76
C CYS A 60 3.70 -11.65 47.38
N CYS A 61 2.71 -11.65 46.49
CA CYS A 61 2.97 -11.79 45.06
C CYS A 61 3.50 -10.44 44.57
N SER A 62 4.79 -10.36 44.24
CA SER A 62 5.27 -9.31 43.33
C SER A 62 4.45 -9.39 42.04
N PRO A 63 4.00 -8.25 41.48
CA PRO A 63 3.40 -8.27 40.15
C PRO A 63 4.49 -8.71 39.18
N CYS A 64 4.32 -9.91 38.62
CA CYS A 64 5.03 -10.29 37.41
C CYS A 64 4.46 -9.39 36.32
N LEU A 65 5.08 -8.24 36.10
CA LEU A 65 4.91 -7.43 34.90
C LEU A 65 5.53 -8.21 33.74
N ILE A 66 4.89 -9.30 33.33
CA ILE A 66 5.06 -9.78 31.96
C ILE A 66 4.34 -8.75 31.12
N VAL A 67 5.11 -7.81 30.56
CA VAL A 67 4.65 -7.05 29.40
C VAL A 67 4.47 -8.10 28.30
N CYS A 68 3.26 -8.64 28.19
CA CYS A 68 2.88 -9.49 27.07
C CYS A 68 2.84 -8.60 25.82
N GLY A 69 4.02 -8.33 25.23
CA GLY A 69 4.08 -7.75 23.90
C GLY A 69 3.39 -8.71 22.93
N PHE A 70 2.44 -8.19 22.15
CA PHE A 70 1.80 -8.96 21.10
C PHE A 70 2.86 -9.41 20.07
N PRO A 71 2.75 -10.62 19.49
CA PRO A 71 3.69 -11.04 18.47
C PRO A 71 3.61 -10.15 17.23
N LEU A 72 4.75 -9.55 16.86
CA LEU A 72 4.89 -8.77 15.62
C LEU A 72 4.57 -9.61 14.39
N GLN A 73 3.81 -9.06 13.45
CA GLN A 73 3.58 -9.59 12.12
C GLN A 73 4.32 -8.74 11.09
N TYR A 74 4.55 -9.32 9.91
CA TYR A 74 5.25 -8.66 8.81
C TYR A 74 4.51 -8.87 7.50
N GLY A 75 4.68 -7.95 6.56
CA GLY A 75 4.10 -8.00 5.21
C GLY A 75 5.00 -7.24 4.26
N MET A 76 5.01 -7.63 2.98
CA MET A 76 5.81 -6.95 1.98
C MET A 76 5.06 -6.73 0.67
N VAL A 77 5.34 -5.61 0.02
CA VAL A 77 4.74 -5.24 -1.26
C VAL A 77 5.81 -4.64 -2.16
N PHE A 78 5.87 -5.12 -3.39
CA PHE A 78 6.54 -4.44 -4.48
C PHE A 78 5.58 -3.47 -5.16
N ASP A 79 5.97 -2.21 -5.20
CA ASP A 79 5.46 -1.19 -6.12
C ASP A 79 6.26 -1.30 -7.41
N ALA A 80 5.62 -1.76 -8.48
CA ALA A 80 6.20 -1.88 -9.80
C ALA A 80 5.70 -0.74 -10.70
N GLY A 81 6.21 0.45 -10.40
CA GLY A 81 6.09 1.67 -11.20
C GLY A 81 6.60 1.56 -12.65
N SER A 82 6.25 2.55 -13.48
CA SER A 82 6.72 2.63 -14.87
C SER A 82 8.23 2.83 -14.99
N SER A 83 8.81 3.58 -14.06
CA SER A 83 10.19 4.08 -14.18
C SER A 83 11.15 3.39 -13.22
N HIS A 84 10.62 2.79 -12.14
CA HIS A 84 11.39 2.06 -11.14
C HIS A 84 10.48 1.04 -10.43
N THR A 85 11.08 0.19 -9.60
CA THR A 85 10.35 -0.74 -8.73
C THR A 85 10.94 -0.63 -7.33
N SER A 86 10.09 -0.60 -6.31
CA SER A 86 10.52 -0.48 -4.91
C SER A 86 9.82 -1.53 -4.04
N LEU A 87 10.59 -2.15 -3.15
CA LEU A 87 10.09 -3.05 -2.12
C LEU A 87 9.89 -2.30 -0.82
N PHE A 88 8.73 -2.49 -0.21
CA PHE A 88 8.44 -2.04 1.15
C PHE A 88 8.15 -3.24 2.04
N VAL A 89 8.78 -3.28 3.22
CA VAL A 89 8.47 -4.24 4.28
C VAL A 89 7.86 -3.49 5.44
N TYR A 90 6.75 -4.01 5.94
CA TYR A 90 6.03 -3.48 7.09
C TYR A 90 6.02 -4.45 8.24
N GLN A 91 5.78 -3.90 9.43
CA GLN A 91 5.48 -4.63 10.64
C GLN A 91 4.31 -4.00 11.40
N TRP A 92 3.55 -4.82 12.13
CA TRP A 92 2.50 -4.39 13.05
C TRP A 92 2.36 -5.39 14.20
N ASP A 93 1.83 -4.94 15.33
CA ASP A 93 1.47 -5.84 16.42
C ASP A 93 0.28 -6.72 16.04
N SER A 94 0.18 -7.93 16.58
CA SER A 94 -0.95 -8.81 16.23
C SER A 94 -2.31 -8.32 16.72
N ASP A 95 -2.32 -7.38 17.65
CA ASP A 95 -3.56 -6.74 18.11
C ASP A 95 -4.05 -5.72 17.06
N LYS A 96 -5.38 -5.60 16.95
CA LYS A 96 -6.02 -4.74 15.94
C LYS A 96 -6.89 -3.71 16.66
N GLU A 97 -6.73 -2.45 16.29
CA GLU A 97 -7.60 -1.36 16.73
C GLU A 97 -8.81 -1.28 15.79
N ASN A 98 -10.01 -1.63 16.30
CA ASN A 98 -11.25 -1.67 15.50
C ASN A 98 -11.09 -2.45 14.19
N ASP A 99 -10.62 -3.69 14.30
CA ASP A 99 -10.31 -4.59 13.19
C ASP A 99 -9.21 -4.08 12.24
N THR A 100 -8.46 -3.02 12.57
CA THR A 100 -7.36 -2.51 11.73
C THR A 100 -6.03 -2.52 12.50
N GLY A 101 -4.98 -3.08 11.90
CA GLY A 101 -3.65 -3.09 12.50
C GLY A 101 -2.96 -1.73 12.34
N VAL A 102 -2.21 -1.29 13.34
CA VAL A 102 -1.32 -0.12 13.23
C VAL A 102 0.01 -0.56 12.63
N VAL A 103 0.27 -0.13 11.40
CA VAL A 103 1.37 -0.59 10.55
C VAL A 103 2.50 0.43 10.53
N SER A 104 3.74 -0.05 10.65
CA SER A 104 4.96 0.75 10.51
C SER A 104 5.86 0.16 9.42
N GLN A 105 6.51 1.03 8.64
CA GLN A 105 7.47 0.61 7.62
C GLN A 105 8.82 0.31 8.26
N THR A 106 9.38 -0.87 7.98
CA THR A 106 10.65 -1.33 8.54
C THR A 106 11.78 -1.29 7.50
N LEU A 107 11.46 -1.52 6.23
CA LEU A 107 12.44 -1.48 5.13
C LEU A 107 11.81 -0.82 3.90
N SER A 108 12.61 -0.02 3.21
CA SER A 108 12.39 0.37 1.81
C SER A 108 13.64 0.00 1.02
N CYS A 109 13.46 -0.59 -0.16
CA CYS A 109 14.54 -0.97 -1.06
C CYS A 109 14.16 -0.65 -2.50
N ASP A 110 14.91 0.25 -3.13
CA ASP A 110 14.76 0.53 -4.55
C ASP A 110 15.50 -0.54 -5.37
N VAL A 111 14.77 -1.19 -6.28
CA VAL A 111 15.33 -2.16 -7.21
C VAL A 111 16.21 -1.42 -8.22
N GLN A 112 17.40 -1.96 -8.47
CA GLN A 112 18.29 -1.42 -9.49
C GLN A 112 17.70 -1.63 -10.89
N GLY A 113 17.69 -0.58 -11.70
CA GLY A 113 17.21 -0.62 -13.07
C GLY A 113 15.92 0.15 -13.29
N GLN A 114 15.21 -0.19 -14.37
CA GLN A 114 13.95 0.42 -14.76
C GLN A 114 12.76 -0.39 -14.23
N GLY A 115 11.55 0.15 -14.35
CA GLY A 115 10.32 -0.56 -13.99
C GLY A 115 10.15 -1.86 -14.79
N ILE A 116 9.41 -2.83 -14.23
CA ILE A 116 9.33 -4.19 -14.79
C ILE A 116 8.85 -4.24 -16.26
N SER A 117 8.07 -3.25 -16.71
CA SER A 117 7.61 -3.15 -18.11
C SER A 117 8.76 -2.95 -19.11
N SER A 118 9.92 -2.45 -18.68
CA SER A 118 11.11 -2.27 -19.53
C SER A 118 11.70 -3.60 -20.01
N TYR A 119 11.40 -4.70 -19.32
CA TYR A 119 11.92 -6.04 -19.63
C TYR A 119 11.03 -6.82 -20.59
N ALA A 120 10.12 -6.17 -21.33
CA ALA A 120 9.24 -6.81 -22.31
C ALA A 120 9.99 -7.74 -23.30
N ASN A 121 11.20 -7.34 -23.71
CA ASN A 121 12.05 -8.12 -24.62
C ASN A 121 12.96 -9.14 -23.92
N ASN A 122 13.03 -9.11 -22.59
CA ASN A 122 13.81 -10.07 -21.80
C ASN A 122 13.12 -10.35 -20.44
N PRO A 123 11.94 -10.99 -20.42
CA PRO A 123 11.12 -11.13 -19.21
C PRO A 123 11.81 -11.78 -17.99
N PRO A 124 12.72 -12.76 -18.14
CA PRO A 124 13.43 -13.33 -16.99
C PRO A 124 14.19 -12.30 -16.15
N GLU A 125 14.68 -11.22 -16.77
CA GLU A 125 15.39 -10.15 -16.05
C GLU A 125 14.47 -9.30 -15.17
N ALA A 126 13.16 -9.26 -15.45
CA ALA A 126 12.18 -8.60 -14.57
C ALA A 126 12.09 -9.30 -13.21
N GLY A 127 12.19 -10.63 -13.19
CA GLY A 127 12.25 -11.40 -11.95
C GLY A 127 13.61 -11.26 -11.27
N ASN A 128 14.70 -11.39 -12.03
CA ASN A 128 16.06 -11.30 -11.49
C ASN A 128 16.36 -9.97 -10.81
N SER A 129 15.82 -8.85 -11.33
CA SER A 129 16.00 -7.53 -10.72
C SER A 129 15.48 -7.45 -9.28
N LEU A 130 14.44 -8.22 -8.92
CA LEU A 130 13.83 -8.18 -7.59
C LEU A 130 14.68 -8.85 -6.50
N ARG A 131 15.61 -9.72 -6.89
CA ARG A 131 16.34 -10.62 -5.97
C ARG A 131 17.11 -9.86 -4.90
N GLU A 132 17.81 -8.79 -5.25
CA GLU A 132 18.59 -8.01 -4.28
C GLU A 132 17.71 -7.45 -3.14
N CYS A 133 16.52 -6.92 -3.48
CA CYS A 133 15.62 -6.38 -2.48
C CYS A 133 14.93 -7.49 -1.67
N LEU A 134 14.59 -8.62 -2.29
CA LEU A 134 14.08 -9.80 -1.58
C LEU A 134 15.09 -10.32 -0.55
N ASP A 135 16.36 -10.45 -0.92
CA ASP A 135 17.44 -10.86 -0.02
C ASP A 135 17.58 -9.91 1.18
N LYS A 136 17.52 -8.59 0.93
CA LYS A 136 17.52 -7.58 2.00
C LYS A 136 16.31 -7.70 2.92
N ALA A 137 15.12 -7.99 2.38
CA ALA A 137 13.92 -8.17 3.19
C ALA A 137 14.03 -9.40 4.12
N LEU A 138 14.58 -10.52 3.63
CA LEU A 138 14.80 -11.71 4.45
C LEU A 138 15.82 -11.48 5.57
N GLN A 139 16.75 -10.54 5.43
CA GLN A 139 17.69 -10.18 6.51
C GLN A 139 17.02 -9.42 7.66
N VAL A 140 15.93 -8.70 7.38
CA VAL A 140 15.19 -7.91 8.37
C VAL A 140 14.09 -8.72 9.04
N ILE A 141 13.51 -9.69 8.32
CA ILE A 141 12.40 -10.53 8.83
C ILE A 141 12.95 -11.76 9.55
N PRO A 142 12.54 -12.02 10.82
CA PRO A 142 12.94 -13.21 11.56
C PRO A 142 12.66 -14.51 10.78
N ALA A 143 13.64 -15.41 10.73
CA ALA A 143 13.59 -16.62 9.89
C ALA A 143 12.35 -17.50 10.15
N GLU A 144 11.92 -17.57 11.41
CA GLU A 144 10.75 -18.29 11.86
C GLU A 144 9.42 -17.71 11.35
N LYS A 145 9.40 -16.43 10.93
CA LYS A 145 8.20 -15.75 10.42
C LYS A 145 8.16 -15.65 8.90
N GLN A 146 9.29 -15.80 8.21
CA GLN A 146 9.41 -15.53 6.77
C GLN A 146 8.31 -16.21 5.94
N ARG A 147 8.05 -17.50 6.19
CA ARG A 147 7.07 -18.30 5.42
C ARG A 147 5.63 -17.82 5.56
N ASP A 148 5.32 -17.09 6.63
CA ASP A 148 3.99 -16.56 6.90
C ASP A 148 3.82 -15.13 6.37
N VAL A 149 4.91 -14.46 5.98
CA VAL A 149 4.88 -13.07 5.50
C VAL A 149 4.16 -13.00 4.16
N PRO A 150 2.97 -12.37 4.07
CA PRO A 150 2.30 -12.18 2.80
C PRO A 150 3.12 -11.23 1.92
N ALA A 151 3.36 -11.65 0.69
CA ALA A 151 4.13 -10.89 -0.29
C ALA A 151 3.29 -10.63 -1.55
N TYR A 152 3.26 -9.39 -2.00
CA TYR A 152 2.48 -8.94 -3.16
C TYR A 152 3.36 -8.14 -4.13
N LEU A 153 2.99 -8.13 -5.41
CA LEU A 153 3.49 -7.15 -6.37
C LEU A 153 2.31 -6.46 -7.07
N GLY A 154 2.25 -5.13 -6.95
CA GLY A 154 1.33 -4.28 -7.69
C GLY A 154 2.07 -3.56 -8.79
N ALA A 155 1.68 -3.75 -10.05
CA ALA A 155 2.22 -3.02 -11.18
C ALA A 155 1.25 -1.95 -11.67
N THR A 156 1.77 -0.77 -12.00
CA THR A 156 0.94 0.41 -12.30
C THR A 156 0.92 0.74 -13.80
N ALA A 157 0.91 2.03 -14.16
CA ALA A 157 0.71 2.50 -15.53
C ALA A 157 1.71 1.95 -16.55
N GLY A 158 2.97 1.68 -16.18
CA GLY A 158 3.96 1.11 -17.11
C GLY A 158 3.53 -0.24 -17.67
N MET A 159 3.02 -1.12 -16.80
CA MET A 159 2.48 -2.42 -17.22
C MET A 159 1.09 -2.31 -17.86
N ARG A 160 0.28 -1.31 -17.51
CA ARG A 160 -0.97 -1.01 -18.24
C ARG A 160 -0.67 -0.68 -19.70
N LEU A 161 0.30 0.21 -19.95
CA LEU A 161 0.76 0.55 -21.29
C LEU A 161 1.34 -0.65 -22.05
N LEU A 162 2.19 -1.45 -21.40
CA LEU A 162 2.74 -2.65 -22.03
C LEU A 162 1.63 -3.64 -22.41
N ARG A 163 0.64 -3.86 -21.56
CA ARG A 163 -0.48 -4.77 -21.84
C ARG A 163 -1.31 -4.31 -23.04
N GLU A 164 -1.50 -3.00 -23.20
CA GLU A 164 -2.20 -2.42 -24.36
C GLU A 164 -1.38 -2.56 -25.65
N GLN A 165 -0.06 -2.43 -25.58
CA GLN A 165 0.82 -2.54 -26.74
C GLN A 165 1.08 -3.99 -27.15
N GLU A 166 1.39 -4.85 -26.18
CA GLU A 166 1.75 -6.24 -26.38
C GLU A 166 1.34 -7.08 -25.17
N HIS A 167 0.10 -7.56 -25.19
CA HIS A 167 -0.50 -8.34 -24.10
C HIS A 167 0.34 -9.56 -23.71
N SER A 168 0.91 -10.29 -24.68
CA SER A 168 1.76 -11.47 -24.40
C SER A 168 3.03 -11.12 -23.62
N ALA A 169 3.66 -9.99 -23.92
CA ALA A 169 4.87 -9.56 -23.21
C ALA A 169 4.55 -9.17 -21.77
N ALA A 170 3.44 -8.48 -21.53
CA ALA A 170 2.97 -8.15 -20.18
C ALA A 170 2.74 -9.40 -19.31
N GLU A 171 2.07 -10.42 -19.86
CA GLU A 171 1.84 -11.69 -19.16
C GLU A 171 3.15 -12.44 -18.87
N GLN A 172 4.09 -12.45 -19.82
CA GLN A 172 5.40 -13.09 -19.61
C GLN A 172 6.22 -12.41 -18.51
N VAL A 173 6.21 -11.07 -18.46
CA VAL A 173 6.87 -10.31 -17.40
C VAL A 173 6.27 -10.64 -16.02
N LEU A 174 4.94 -10.63 -15.90
CA LEU A 174 4.27 -11.00 -14.64
C LEU A 174 4.56 -12.44 -14.23
N ALA A 175 4.63 -13.37 -15.20
CA ALA A 175 4.93 -14.77 -14.95
C ALA A 175 6.37 -14.98 -14.39
N GLU A 176 7.38 -14.34 -14.98
CA GLU A 176 8.77 -14.45 -14.49
C GLU A 176 8.98 -13.76 -13.14
N VAL A 177 8.28 -12.65 -12.89
CA VAL A 177 8.19 -12.02 -11.55
C VAL A 177 7.58 -12.99 -10.54
N ALA A 178 6.42 -13.57 -10.86
CA ALA A 178 5.72 -14.49 -9.97
C ALA A 178 6.57 -15.73 -9.66
N LYS A 179 7.22 -16.30 -10.67
CA LYS A 179 8.15 -17.42 -10.53
C LYS A 179 9.31 -17.06 -9.59
N THR A 180 9.93 -15.90 -9.77
CA THR A 180 11.03 -15.47 -8.89
C THR A 180 10.55 -15.28 -7.45
N MET A 181 9.39 -14.63 -7.24
CA MET A 181 8.80 -14.45 -5.90
C MET A 181 8.50 -15.79 -5.21
N GLN A 182 8.10 -16.83 -5.95
CA GLN A 182 7.83 -18.17 -5.43
C GLN A 182 9.09 -18.95 -5.01
N GLU A 183 10.28 -18.55 -5.44
CA GLU A 183 11.54 -19.16 -5.00
C GLU A 183 11.92 -18.75 -3.57
N TYR A 184 11.36 -17.64 -3.06
CA TYR A 184 11.65 -17.10 -1.73
C TYR A 184 10.72 -17.71 -0.67
N PRO A 185 11.17 -17.83 0.60
CA PRO A 185 10.40 -18.41 1.68
C PRO A 185 9.35 -17.42 2.24
N VAL A 186 8.48 -16.90 1.38
CA VAL A 186 7.41 -15.95 1.72
C VAL A 186 6.05 -16.49 1.28
N ALA A 187 4.97 -16.05 1.93
CA ALA A 187 3.61 -16.38 1.49
C ALA A 187 3.21 -15.51 0.29
N PHE A 188 3.77 -15.79 -0.88
CA PHE A 188 3.44 -15.04 -2.10
C PHE A 188 1.95 -15.14 -2.45
N ARG A 189 1.30 -14.00 -2.61
CA ARG A 189 -0.15 -13.88 -2.84
C ARG A 189 -0.51 -13.45 -4.26
N GLY A 190 0.47 -13.04 -5.07
CA GLY A 190 0.28 -12.75 -6.49
C GLY A 190 0.96 -11.47 -6.94
N ALA A 191 1.16 -11.39 -8.25
CA ALA A 191 1.60 -10.21 -8.98
C ALA A 191 0.46 -9.80 -9.92
N ARG A 192 0.05 -8.53 -9.89
CA ARG A 192 -1.09 -8.04 -10.69
C ARG A 192 -0.88 -6.62 -11.19
N ILE A 193 -1.53 -6.30 -12.30
CA ILE A 193 -1.61 -4.92 -12.80
C ILE A 193 -2.81 -4.25 -12.13
N LEU A 194 -2.57 -3.19 -11.37
CA LEU A 194 -3.61 -2.40 -10.71
C LEU A 194 -4.45 -1.64 -11.73
N THR A 195 -5.75 -1.48 -11.47
CA THR A 195 -6.51 -0.46 -12.18
C THR A 195 -6.06 0.93 -11.72
N GLY A 196 -6.34 1.94 -12.55
CA GLY A 196 -6.04 3.32 -12.17
C GLY A 196 -6.83 3.80 -10.96
N GLU A 197 -8.06 3.32 -10.77
CA GLU A 197 -8.86 3.66 -9.58
C GLU A 197 -8.32 2.96 -8.33
N GLU A 198 -7.86 1.70 -8.43
CA GLU A 198 -7.22 1.01 -7.31
C GLU A 198 -5.96 1.75 -6.85
N GLU A 199 -5.09 2.13 -7.78
CA GLU A 199 -3.87 2.90 -7.50
C GLU A 199 -4.19 4.22 -6.78
N GLY A 200 -5.16 4.98 -7.29
CA GLY A 200 -5.62 6.23 -6.67
C GLY A 200 -6.26 6.03 -5.28
N ALA A 201 -7.14 5.03 -5.15
CA ALA A 201 -7.80 4.70 -3.89
C ALA A 201 -6.79 4.26 -2.82
N TYR A 202 -5.80 3.46 -3.20
CA TYR A 202 -4.74 3.02 -2.29
C TYR A 202 -3.88 4.19 -1.82
N GLY A 203 -3.47 5.09 -2.72
CA GLY A 203 -2.79 6.33 -2.34
C GLY A 203 -3.61 7.18 -1.36
N TRP A 204 -4.92 7.30 -1.61
CA TRP A 204 -5.85 8.03 -0.73
C TRP A 204 -6.00 7.41 0.66
N ILE A 205 -6.09 6.08 0.75
CA ILE A 205 -6.11 5.36 2.02
C ILE A 205 -4.81 5.63 2.77
N THR A 206 -3.66 5.54 2.09
CA THR A 206 -2.35 5.70 2.72
C THR A 206 -2.18 7.08 3.34
N ILE A 207 -2.51 8.17 2.65
CA ILE A 207 -2.35 9.52 3.23
C ILE A 207 -3.26 9.74 4.43
N ASN A 208 -4.51 9.27 4.37
CA ASN A 208 -5.48 9.49 5.44
C ASN A 208 -5.19 8.58 6.64
N TYR A 209 -4.57 7.42 6.40
CA TYR A 209 -4.02 6.58 7.44
C TYR A 209 -2.84 7.25 8.16
N LEU A 210 -1.84 7.72 7.42
CA LEU A 210 -0.64 8.34 8.00
C LEU A 210 -0.91 9.66 8.73
N LEU A 211 -2.02 10.33 8.40
CA LEU A 211 -2.46 11.57 9.03
C LEU A 211 -3.46 11.35 10.19
N ASP A 212 -3.70 10.10 10.56
CA ASP A 212 -4.70 9.68 11.56
C ASP A 212 -6.12 10.21 11.28
N SER A 213 -6.43 10.52 10.02
CA SER A 213 -7.71 11.12 9.64
C SER A 213 -8.88 10.15 9.79
N PHE A 214 -8.63 8.83 9.81
CA PHE A 214 -9.67 7.84 10.04
C PHE A 214 -10.04 7.65 11.52
N THR A 215 -9.17 8.02 12.47
CA THR A 215 -9.31 7.70 13.90
C THR A 215 -9.47 8.92 14.79
N LYS A 216 -9.29 10.15 14.26
CA LYS A 216 -9.54 11.40 15.00
C LYS A 216 -10.99 11.49 15.51
N VAL A 217 -11.16 11.30 16.82
CA VAL A 217 -12.41 11.57 17.54
C VAL A 217 -12.39 13.04 17.99
N GLY A 218 -13.45 13.80 17.70
CA GLY A 218 -13.55 15.19 18.14
C GLY A 218 -13.55 15.32 19.66
N GLU A 219 -12.93 16.37 20.20
CA GLU A 219 -12.98 16.68 21.63
C GLU A 219 -14.45 16.88 22.07
N GLY A 220 -14.98 15.93 22.86
CA GLY A 220 -16.24 16.11 23.59
C GLY A 220 -17.39 15.15 23.29
N CYS A 221 -17.30 14.22 22.33
CA CYS A 221 -18.29 13.16 22.15
C CYS A 221 -17.70 11.91 21.50
N ASN A 222 -18.11 10.72 21.94
CA ASN A 222 -17.77 9.40 21.37
C ASN A 222 -18.36 9.17 19.95
N THR A 223 -18.46 10.22 19.14
CA THR A 223 -18.95 10.18 17.77
C THR A 223 -17.76 10.46 16.85
N HIS A 224 -17.46 9.50 15.99
CA HIS A 224 -16.56 9.70 14.86
C HIS A 224 -17.08 10.88 14.04
N SER A 225 -16.37 11.99 14.12
CA SER A 225 -16.66 13.14 13.29
C SER A 225 -16.23 12.75 11.89
N LEU A 226 -17.16 12.27 11.06
CA LEU A 226 -16.89 12.03 9.63
C LEU A 226 -16.39 13.31 8.91
N ALA A 227 -16.55 14.47 9.57
CA ALA A 227 -16.03 15.78 9.22
C ALA A 227 -14.60 16.07 9.73
N ALA A 228 -13.91 15.12 10.36
CA ALA A 228 -12.47 15.23 10.59
C ALA A 228 -11.77 15.30 9.23
N ASP A 229 -10.71 16.11 9.14
CA ASP A 229 -10.00 16.48 7.90
C ASP A 229 -9.56 15.26 7.07
N ILE A 230 -10.47 14.74 6.23
CA ILE A 230 -10.17 13.72 5.24
C ILE A 230 -9.61 14.43 4.02
N PHE A 231 -8.41 14.05 3.64
CA PHE A 231 -7.66 14.71 2.57
C PHE A 231 -7.93 14.06 1.23
N GLY A 232 -7.86 14.88 0.16
CA GLY A 232 -7.69 14.37 -1.20
C GLY A 232 -6.24 13.98 -1.48
N ALA A 233 -6.05 13.03 -2.40
CA ALA A 233 -4.76 12.59 -2.89
C ALA A 233 -4.60 12.93 -4.38
N LEU A 234 -3.48 13.55 -4.71
CA LEU A 234 -3.01 13.73 -6.08
C LEU A 234 -1.72 12.94 -6.24
N ASP A 235 -1.64 12.03 -7.20
CA ASP A 235 -0.44 11.24 -7.47
C ASP A 235 0.07 11.54 -8.88
N LEU A 236 1.37 11.79 -9.04
CA LEU A 236 2.03 12.00 -10.31
C LEU A 236 3.17 10.99 -10.48
N GLY A 237 2.89 9.92 -11.22
CA GLY A 237 3.87 8.92 -11.63
C GLY A 237 4.52 9.22 -12.98
N GLY A 238 5.33 8.28 -13.48
CA GLY A 238 5.99 8.41 -14.78
C GLY A 238 5.03 8.26 -15.97
N ALA A 239 4.07 7.33 -15.88
CA ALA A 239 3.15 7.01 -16.98
C ALA A 239 1.68 7.39 -16.76
N SER A 240 1.26 7.70 -15.53
CA SER A 240 -0.07 8.24 -15.24
C SER A 240 -0.05 9.26 -14.11
N THR A 241 -1.17 9.95 -13.92
CA THR A 241 -1.46 10.75 -12.74
C THR A 241 -2.87 10.43 -12.23
N GLN A 242 -3.07 10.52 -10.93
CA GLN A 242 -4.31 10.17 -10.26
C GLN A 242 -4.83 11.33 -9.42
N ILE A 243 -6.15 11.39 -9.29
CA ILE A 243 -6.86 12.26 -8.37
C ILE A 243 -7.89 11.43 -7.62
N THR A 244 -7.86 11.50 -6.29
CA THR A 244 -8.81 10.78 -5.43
C THR A 244 -9.25 11.64 -4.25
N PHE A 245 -10.56 11.75 -4.01
CA PHE A 245 -11.10 12.55 -2.91
C PHE A 245 -12.54 12.11 -2.56
N MET A 246 -13.06 12.60 -1.42
CA MET A 246 -14.47 12.46 -1.08
C MET A 246 -15.28 13.64 -1.65
N PRO A 247 -16.18 13.43 -2.63
CA PRO A 247 -16.95 14.52 -3.21
C PRO A 247 -18.05 15.02 -2.26
N GLU A 248 -18.28 16.34 -2.26
CA GLU A 248 -19.44 16.95 -1.60
C GLU A 248 -20.68 16.92 -2.52
N GLY A 249 -21.82 16.44 -2.00
CA GLY A 249 -23.11 16.48 -2.70
C GLY A 249 -23.45 15.25 -3.56
N SER A 250 -24.75 14.94 -3.65
CA SER A 250 -25.29 13.68 -4.19
C SER A 250 -25.19 13.51 -5.72
N ALA A 251 -24.82 14.54 -6.48
CA ALA A 251 -24.87 14.52 -7.94
C ALA A 251 -23.65 13.84 -8.60
N LEU A 252 -22.45 14.00 -8.04
CA LEU A 252 -21.24 13.25 -8.48
C LEU A 252 -21.28 11.77 -8.02
N ILE A 253 -22.12 11.51 -7.02
CA ILE A 253 -22.14 10.28 -6.23
C ILE A 253 -22.84 9.11 -6.93
N GLN A 254 -23.71 9.34 -7.90
CA GLN A 254 -24.60 8.29 -8.40
C GLN A 254 -23.97 7.32 -9.41
N ASN A 255 -22.92 7.74 -10.15
CA ASN A 255 -22.39 6.92 -11.25
C ASN A 255 -20.87 6.69 -11.24
N GLU A 256 -20.06 7.44 -10.47
CA GLU A 256 -18.59 7.40 -10.57
C GLU A 256 -17.87 7.20 -9.22
N GLY A 257 -18.63 7.09 -8.11
CA GLY A 257 -18.05 6.91 -6.78
C GLY A 257 -17.85 5.45 -6.38
N SER A 258 -16.66 5.10 -5.90
CA SER A 258 -16.38 3.80 -5.26
C SER A 258 -16.67 3.85 -3.76
N GLU A 259 -17.26 2.79 -3.21
CA GLU A 259 -17.53 2.66 -1.77
C GLU A 259 -16.50 1.74 -1.10
N LEU A 260 -15.86 2.25 -0.05
CA LEU A 260 -14.87 1.56 0.78
C LEU A 260 -15.39 1.48 2.22
N THR A 261 -15.04 0.42 2.95
CA THR A 261 -15.30 0.33 4.39
C THR A 261 -13.97 0.26 5.14
N LEU A 262 -13.70 1.24 6.00
CA LEU A 262 -12.45 1.37 6.76
C LEU A 262 -12.82 1.70 8.21
N TYR A 263 -12.23 1.03 9.20
CA TYR A 263 -12.52 1.23 10.63
C TYR A 263 -14.03 1.14 10.98
N GLY A 264 -14.79 0.32 10.25
CA GLY A 264 -16.25 0.20 10.42
C GLY A 264 -17.08 1.31 9.77
N TYR A 265 -16.45 2.32 9.16
CA TYR A 265 -17.11 3.43 8.48
C TYR A 265 -17.08 3.27 6.97
N ARG A 266 -18.16 3.72 6.30
CA ARG A 266 -18.26 3.70 4.84
C ARG A 266 -17.80 5.04 4.27
N TYR A 267 -16.84 4.97 3.36
CA TYR A 267 -16.29 6.11 2.64
C TYR A 267 -16.69 5.98 1.17
N ARG A 268 -17.27 7.04 0.62
CA ARG A 268 -17.51 7.13 -0.82
C ARG A 268 -16.51 8.08 -1.42
N ILE A 269 -15.66 7.55 -2.30
CA ILE A 269 -14.57 8.28 -2.93
C ILE A 269 -14.79 8.37 -4.43
N TYR A 270 -14.39 9.50 -5.02
CA TYR A 270 -14.12 9.61 -6.44
C TYR A 270 -12.64 9.29 -6.65
N ALA A 271 -12.31 8.43 -7.61
CA ALA A 271 -10.94 8.12 -7.99
C ALA A 271 -10.86 8.07 -9.52
N HIS A 272 -9.87 8.75 -10.09
CA HIS A 272 -9.64 8.72 -11.53
C HIS A 272 -8.15 8.69 -11.83
N SER A 273 -7.78 8.03 -12.94
CA SER A 273 -6.40 7.91 -13.41
C SER A 273 -6.31 8.33 -14.86
N TYR A 274 -5.47 9.33 -15.14
CA TYR A 274 -5.15 9.78 -16.48
C TYR A 274 -3.91 9.03 -16.98
N LEU A 275 -4.14 7.93 -17.70
CA LEU A 275 -3.06 7.18 -18.37
C LEU A 275 -2.42 8.05 -19.48
N CYS A 276 -1.10 7.97 -19.65
CA CYS A 276 -0.29 8.82 -20.55
C CYS A 276 -0.17 10.29 -20.11
N TYR A 277 -0.60 10.63 -18.89
CA TYR A 277 -0.44 11.97 -18.29
C TYR A 277 0.58 11.99 -17.15
N GLY A 278 1.32 10.90 -16.94
CA GLY A 278 2.48 10.89 -16.07
C GLY A 278 3.64 11.72 -16.66
N GLN A 279 4.61 12.04 -15.82
CA GLN A 279 5.72 12.95 -16.16
C GLN A 279 6.49 12.49 -17.41
N ASP A 280 6.91 11.23 -17.46
CA ASP A 280 7.74 10.70 -18.55
C ASP A 280 6.97 10.63 -19.86
N GLU A 281 5.72 10.16 -19.83
CA GLU A 281 4.86 10.09 -21.02
C GLU A 281 4.45 11.47 -21.53
N MET A 282 4.24 12.45 -20.64
CA MET A 282 3.99 13.83 -21.03
C MET A 282 5.21 14.46 -21.70
N LEU A 283 6.41 14.22 -21.17
CA LEU A 283 7.65 14.69 -21.80
C LEU A 283 7.85 14.07 -23.18
N LYS A 284 7.58 12.77 -23.35
CA LYS A 284 7.63 12.10 -24.67
C LYS A 284 6.63 12.71 -25.66
N ARG A 285 5.40 12.98 -25.22
CA ARG A 285 4.36 13.61 -26.05
C ARG A 285 4.76 15.02 -26.46
N LEU A 286 5.23 15.84 -25.52
CA LEU A 286 5.70 17.20 -25.80
C LEU A 286 6.88 17.20 -26.79
N ALA A 287 7.86 16.31 -26.59
CA ALA A 287 8.99 16.19 -27.50
C ALA A 287 8.55 15.83 -28.93
N LYS A 288 7.57 14.93 -29.08
CA LYS A 288 7.02 14.55 -30.39
C LYS A 288 6.40 15.75 -31.11
N GLU A 289 5.59 16.56 -30.42
CA GLU A 289 4.99 17.77 -30.98
C GLU A 289 6.05 18.79 -31.41
N LEU A 290 7.08 19.00 -30.58
CA LEU A 290 8.17 19.95 -30.89
C LEU A 290 9.00 19.51 -32.11
N ILE A 291 9.29 18.22 -32.25
CA ILE A 291 10.03 17.68 -33.41
C ILE A 291 9.23 17.89 -34.70
N VAL A 292 7.92 17.65 -34.68
CA VAL A 292 7.03 17.86 -35.84
C VAL A 292 7.04 19.33 -36.27
N VAL A 293 6.96 20.27 -35.34
CA VAL A 293 6.98 21.72 -35.63
C VAL A 293 8.34 22.19 -36.17
N SER A 294 9.44 21.61 -35.70
CA SER A 294 10.79 21.96 -36.16
C SER A 294 11.19 21.40 -37.53
N SER A 295 10.36 20.54 -38.13
CA SER A 295 10.61 19.88 -39.41
C SER A 295 9.99 20.61 -40.63
N CYS A 296 9.56 21.86 -40.45
CA CYS A 296 9.04 22.76 -41.50
C CYS A 296 10.10 23.73 -42.03
#